data_AF-A0A161M807-F1
#
_entry.id   AF-A0A161M807-F1
#
_cell.length_a   1.000
_cell.length_b   1.000
_cell.length_c   1.000
_cell.angle_alpha   90.00
_cell.angle_beta   90.00
_cell.angle_gamma   90.00
#
_symmetry.space_group_name_H-M   'P 1'
#
loop_
_entity.id
_entity.type
_entity.pdbx_description
1 polymer ?
#
loop_
_entity_poly.entity_id
_entity_poly.type
_entity_poly.pdbx_seq_one_letter_code
_entity_poly.pdbx_strand_id
1 'polypeptide(L)'
;ITLKCFKFSITPQSLRKIYNKQDLSEKQIRIKVRDIDDNIPVFLKNNITIGVRINVPHDTLLYTLSAVDEDVDAAPITYAIESIKYERSIGLHNSPSTNTTLTSAFFLVQFYR
;
A
#
# COMPACT_ATOMS: atom_id res chain seq x y z
N ILE A 1 -17.85 -20.86 28.58
CA ILE A 1 -16.47 -20.32 28.71
C ILE A 1 -16.49 -18.95 28.08
N THR A 2 -16.04 -17.93 28.80
CA THR A 2 -16.00 -16.55 28.29
C THR A 2 -14.54 -16.12 28.17
N LEU A 3 -14.13 -15.71 26.97
CA LEU A 3 -12.77 -15.24 26.70
C LEU A 3 -12.76 -13.72 26.75
N LYS A 4 -11.89 -13.15 27.58
CA LYS A 4 -11.66 -11.71 27.62
C LYS A 4 -10.38 -11.40 26.84
N CYS A 5 -10.53 -10.74 25.70
CA CYS A 5 -9.43 -10.38 24.82
C CYS A 5 -8.92 -8.97 25.15
N PHE A 6 -7.62 -8.73 24.94
CA PHE A 6 -6.98 -7.43 25.12
C PHE A 6 -6.15 -7.10 23.89
N LYS A 7 -5.94 -5.79 23.63
CA LYS A 7 -5.02 -5.37 22.58
C LYS A 7 -3.62 -5.89 22.92
N PHE A 8 -2.88 -6.40 21.94
CA PHE A 8 -1.57 -7.05 22.12
C PHE A 8 -0.61 -6.24 23.02
N SER A 9 -0.61 -4.90 22.89
CA SER A 9 0.25 -4.00 23.67
C SER A 9 -0.22 -3.74 25.12
N ILE A 10 -1.36 -4.26 25.54
CA ILE A 10 -1.99 -3.99 26.83
C ILE A 10 -2.36 -5.32 27.49
N THR A 11 -1.38 -6.04 28.03
CA THR A 11 -1.66 -7.22 28.85
C THR A 11 -1.54 -6.84 30.33
N PRO A 12 -2.66 -6.66 31.07
CA PRO A 12 -2.60 -6.28 32.48
C PRO A 12 -1.92 -7.36 33.34
N GLN A 13 -1.13 -6.92 34.31
CA GLN A 13 -0.35 -7.79 35.19
C GLN A 13 -1.22 -8.78 35.99
N SER A 14 -2.48 -8.42 36.27
CA SER A 14 -3.46 -9.27 36.97
C SER A 14 -3.86 -10.55 36.23
N LEU A 15 -3.54 -10.67 34.93
CA LEU A 15 -3.79 -11.87 34.14
C LEU A 15 -2.60 -12.83 34.05
N ARG A 16 -1.46 -12.48 34.66
CA ARG A 16 -0.27 -13.32 34.69
C ARG A 16 -0.35 -14.39 35.80
N LYS A 17 -1.48 -15.10 35.92
CA LYS A 17 -1.55 -16.29 36.77
C LYS A 17 -0.87 -17.45 36.03
N ILE A 18 0.15 -18.05 36.65
CA ILE A 18 0.84 -19.21 36.10
C ILE A 18 -0.07 -20.43 36.29
N TYR A 19 -0.29 -21.19 35.22
CA TYR A 19 -1.08 -22.42 35.26
C TYR A 19 -0.41 -23.47 36.18
N ASN A 20 -1.17 -24.01 37.13
CA ASN A 20 -0.74 -25.11 37.98
C ASN A 20 -1.36 -26.44 37.53
N LYS A 21 -0.55 -27.33 36.97
CA LYS A 21 -1.00 -28.65 36.50
C LYS A 21 -1.49 -29.60 37.59
N GLN A 22 -1.17 -29.34 38.86
CA GLN A 22 -1.57 -30.17 40.00
C GLN A 22 -2.92 -29.76 40.58
N ASP A 23 -3.37 -28.54 40.29
CA ASP A 23 -4.66 -28.04 40.74
C ASP A 23 -5.78 -28.57 39.83
N LEU A 24 -6.64 -29.43 40.37
CA LEU A 24 -7.75 -30.04 39.64
C LEU A 24 -8.85 -29.04 39.26
N SER A 25 -8.84 -27.84 39.84
CA SER A 25 -9.75 -26.76 39.47
C SER A 25 -9.28 -25.97 38.24
N GLU A 26 -8.04 -26.21 37.77
CA GLU A 26 -7.45 -25.52 36.62
C GLU A 26 -7.39 -26.41 35.37
N LYS A 27 -7.66 -25.80 34.21
CA LYS A 27 -7.50 -26.45 32.90
C LYS A 27 -6.77 -25.53 31.93
N GLN A 28 -5.71 -26.04 31.32
CA GLN A 28 -5.00 -25.32 30.25
C GLN A 28 -5.73 -25.53 28.91
N ILE A 29 -5.97 -24.43 28.21
CA ILE A 29 -6.58 -24.42 26.88
C ILE A 29 -5.60 -23.74 25.92
N ARG A 30 -5.27 -24.40 24.80
CA ARG A 30 -4.45 -23.80 23.75
C ARG A 30 -5.35 -23.18 22.70
N ILE A 31 -5.27 -21.86 22.55
CA ILE A 31 -6.00 -21.11 21.54
C ILE A 31 -5.04 -20.85 20.38
N LYS A 32 -5.48 -21.18 19.17
CA LYS A 32 -4.79 -20.82 17.93
C LYS A 32 -5.63 -19.74 17.24
N VAL A 33 -5.03 -18.57 17.02
CA VAL A 33 -5.65 -17.52 16.21
C VAL A 33 -5.17 -17.72 14.78
N ARG A 34 -6.10 -17.68 13.83
CA ARG A 34 -5.80 -17.69 12.41
C ARG A 34 -6.06 -16.29 11.88
N ASP A 35 -5.10 -15.76 11.16
CA ASP A 35 -5.24 -14.54 10.40
C ASP A 35 -6.23 -14.76 9.24
N ILE A 36 -7.07 -13.79 8.96
CA ILE A 36 -7.95 -13.83 7.79
C ILE A 36 -7.62 -12.61 6.93
N ASP A 37 -7.74 -12.76 5.61
CA ASP A 37 -7.51 -11.70 4.62
C ASP A 37 -8.62 -10.63 4.75
N ASP A 38 -8.48 -9.73 5.73
CA ASP A 38 -9.44 -8.70 6.08
C ASP A 38 -8.91 -7.26 5.93
N ASN A 39 -7.64 -7.12 5.54
CA ASN A 39 -7.04 -5.89 5.10
C ASN A 39 -7.06 -5.80 3.57
N ILE A 40 -6.92 -4.58 3.05
CA ILE A 40 -6.82 -4.35 1.62
C ILE A 40 -5.47 -3.72 1.31
N PRO A 41 -4.88 -3.97 0.13
CA PRO A 41 -3.61 -3.35 -0.23
C PRO A 41 -3.70 -1.82 -0.22
N VAL A 42 -2.74 -1.18 0.44
CA VAL A 42 -2.65 0.28 0.54
C VAL A 42 -1.39 0.80 -0.15
N PHE A 43 -1.53 1.76 -1.06
CA PHE A 43 -0.39 2.42 -1.67
C PHE A 43 0.44 3.19 -0.64
N LEU A 44 1.77 3.12 -0.77
CA LEU A 44 2.69 3.86 0.12
C LEU A 44 2.58 5.39 -0.06
N LYS A 45 2.13 5.86 -1.23
CA LYS A 45 1.87 7.27 -1.52
C LYS A 45 0.65 7.44 -2.42
N ASN A 46 -0.22 8.37 -2.05
CA ASN A 46 -1.57 8.46 -2.62
C ASN A 46 -1.65 9.50 -3.74
N ASN A 47 -0.83 10.57 -3.67
CA ASN A 47 -0.76 11.64 -4.66
C ASN A 47 0.69 11.98 -5.00
N ILE A 48 1.09 11.75 -6.25
CA ILE A 48 2.46 11.97 -6.71
C ILE A 48 2.45 12.96 -7.88
N THR A 49 3.29 13.99 -7.80
CA THR A 49 3.53 14.95 -8.88
C THR A 49 4.97 14.84 -9.33
N ILE A 50 5.19 14.69 -10.64
CA ILE A 50 6.51 14.48 -11.22
C ILE A 50 6.71 15.46 -12.36
N GLY A 51 7.80 16.22 -12.29
CA GLY A 51 8.25 17.07 -13.39
C GLY A 51 9.26 16.31 -14.24
N VAL A 52 9.07 16.32 -15.55
CA VAL A 52 10.00 15.72 -16.52
C VAL A 52 10.34 16.72 -17.61
N ARG A 53 11.58 16.69 -18.10
CA ARG A 53 12.02 17.58 -19.18
C ARG A 53 11.55 17.03 -20.53
N ILE A 54 11.27 17.91 -21.48
CA ILE A 54 10.78 17.51 -22.81
C ILE A 54 11.81 16.72 -23.64
N ASN A 55 13.09 16.85 -23.31
CA ASN A 55 14.20 16.25 -24.06
C ASN A 55 14.67 14.91 -23.47
N VAL A 56 13.89 14.29 -22.58
CA VAL A 56 14.23 12.95 -22.08
C VAL A 56 13.96 11.89 -23.14
N PRO A 57 14.70 10.76 -23.13
CA PRO A 57 14.43 9.64 -24.01
C PRO A 57 13.01 9.09 -23.82
N HIS A 58 12.49 8.47 -24.88
CA HIS A 58 11.28 7.66 -24.77
C HIS A 58 11.48 6.52 -23.76
N ASP A 59 10.38 6.11 -23.11
CA ASP A 59 10.35 5.05 -22.11
C ASP A 59 11.19 5.33 -20.85
N THR A 60 11.44 6.61 -20.57
CA THR A 60 12.02 7.01 -19.29
C THR A 60 11.07 6.59 -18.15
N LEU A 61 11.59 5.82 -17.19
CA LEU A 61 10.90 5.48 -15.96
C LEU A 61 10.68 6.74 -15.13
N LEU A 62 9.42 7.13 -14.94
CA LEU A 62 9.08 8.30 -14.13
C LEU A 62 8.94 7.96 -12.66
N TYR A 63 8.29 6.83 -12.37
CA TYR A 63 7.97 6.46 -11.00
C TYR A 63 7.75 4.98 -10.82
N THR A 64 8.00 4.54 -9.60
CA THR A 64 7.66 3.20 -9.11
C THR A 64 6.61 3.30 -8.02
N LEU A 65 5.42 2.75 -8.28
CA LEU A 65 4.36 2.58 -7.28
C LEU A 65 4.54 1.26 -6.54
N SER A 66 4.25 1.25 -5.25
CA SER A 66 4.17 0.05 -4.42
C SER A 66 3.01 0.21 -3.43
N ALA A 67 2.35 -0.91 -3.17
CA ALA A 67 1.30 -1.06 -2.19
C ALA A 67 1.64 -2.22 -1.26
N VAL A 68 1.18 -2.13 -0.01
CA VAL A 68 1.41 -3.11 1.04
C VAL A 68 0.08 -3.61 1.56
N ASP A 69 0.00 -4.92 1.75
CA ASP A 69 -1.06 -5.57 2.51
C ASP A 69 -0.48 -6.06 3.83
N GLU A 70 -1.20 -5.83 4.93
CA GLU A 70 -0.73 -6.15 6.28
C GLU A 70 -1.09 -7.60 6.69
N ASP A 71 -1.91 -8.28 5.89
CA ASP A 71 -2.29 -9.68 6.14
C ASP A 71 -1.10 -10.62 5.92
N VAL A 72 -0.93 -11.58 6.84
CA VAL A 72 0.18 -12.54 6.79
C VAL A 72 0.04 -13.47 5.58
N ASP A 73 -1.20 -13.82 5.27
CA ASP A 73 -1.56 -14.70 4.15
C ASP A 73 -2.09 -13.90 2.93
N ALA A 74 -1.72 -12.62 2.82
CA ALA A 74 -2.18 -11.72 1.75
C ALA A 74 -1.91 -12.29 0.34
N ALA A 75 -2.91 -12.14 -0.54
CA ALA A 75 -2.79 -12.54 -1.94
C ALA A 75 -1.81 -11.63 -2.73
N PRO A 76 -1.28 -12.08 -3.88
CA PRO A 76 -0.46 -11.24 -4.74
C PRO A 76 -1.19 -9.98 -5.20
N ILE A 77 -0.57 -8.82 -4.96
CA ILE A 77 -1.11 -7.52 -5.37
C ILE A 77 -1.04 -7.37 -6.90
N THR A 78 -2.17 -7.01 -7.51
CA THR A 78 -2.28 -6.72 -8.94
C THR A 78 -2.56 -5.24 -9.16
N TYR A 79 -1.83 -4.62 -10.08
CA TYR A 79 -1.92 -3.20 -10.36
C TYR A 79 -2.62 -2.92 -11.69
N ALA A 80 -3.47 -1.90 -11.72
CA ALA A 80 -4.14 -1.42 -12.92
C ALA A 80 -4.27 0.10 -12.90
N ILE A 81 -4.26 0.71 -14.09
CA ILE A 81 -4.56 2.13 -14.26
C ILE A 81 -6.05 2.24 -14.61
N GLU A 82 -6.83 2.90 -13.75
CA GLU A 82 -8.27 3.06 -13.95
C GLU A 82 -8.59 4.15 -14.99
N SER A 83 -7.94 5.31 -14.89
CA SER A 83 -8.16 6.42 -15.82
C SER A 83 -6.90 7.26 -16.01
N ILE A 84 -6.77 7.84 -17.21
CA ILE A 84 -5.68 8.77 -17.56
C ILE A 84 -6.32 10.05 -18.10
N LYS A 85 -5.95 11.19 -17.53
CA LYS A 85 -6.37 12.51 -17.98
C LYS A 85 -5.17 13.33 -18.42
N TYR A 86 -5.25 13.90 -19.60
CA TYR A 86 -4.25 14.82 -20.14
C TYR A 86 -4.78 16.25 -20.07
N GLU A 87 -4.07 17.12 -19.35
CA GLU A 87 -4.38 18.55 -19.30
C GLU A 87 -3.23 19.34 -19.90
N ARG A 88 -3.54 20.18 -20.90
CA ARG A 88 -2.56 21.10 -21.49
C ARG A 88 -2.70 22.45 -20.78
N SER A 89 -1.71 22.83 -19.99
CA SER A 89 -1.56 24.21 -19.51
C SER A 89 -1.07 25.09 -20.68
N ILE A 90 -1.99 25.77 -21.37
CA ILE A 90 -1.64 26.81 -22.33
C ILE A 90 -1.12 28.01 -21.53
N GLY A 91 0.20 28.10 -21.39
CA GLY A 91 0.86 29.31 -20.91
C GLY A 91 0.67 30.44 -21.92
N LEU A 92 0.20 31.59 -21.45
CA LEU A 92 0.13 32.85 -22.17
C LEU A 92 1.53 33.25 -22.66
N HIS A 93 1.91 32.88 -23.88
CA HIS A 93 3.06 33.49 -24.54
C HIS A 93 2.71 33.70 -26.01
N ASN A 94 2.40 34.97 -26.34
CA ASN A 94 2.33 35.46 -27.70
C ASN A 94 3.73 35.35 -28.33
N SER A 95 4.08 34.17 -28.82
CA SER A 95 5.25 33.94 -29.66
C SER A 95 4.77 33.29 -30.96
N PRO A 96 5.22 33.79 -32.12
CA PRO A 96 4.74 33.32 -33.41
C PRO A 96 4.98 31.81 -33.53
N SER A 97 3.96 31.13 -34.03
CA SER A 97 3.88 29.70 -34.31
C SER A 97 5.23 29.07 -34.68
N THR A 98 5.99 28.64 -33.67
CA THR A 98 6.93 27.55 -33.86
C THR A 98 6.11 26.29 -33.70
N ASN A 99 6.10 25.47 -34.76
CA ASN A 99 5.48 24.16 -34.78
C ASN A 99 6.13 23.29 -33.70
N THR A 100 5.67 23.44 -32.46
CA THR A 100 6.00 22.56 -31.35
C THR A 100 5.13 21.33 -31.53
N THR A 101 5.58 20.43 -32.41
CA THR A 101 5.19 19.04 -32.37
C THR A 101 5.61 18.53 -31.00
N LEU A 102 4.66 18.47 -30.07
CA LEU A 102 4.78 17.63 -28.89
C LEU A 102 4.83 16.19 -29.41
N THR A 103 6.02 15.72 -29.78
CA THR A 103 6.27 14.30 -30.00
C THR A 103 5.77 13.59 -28.76
N SER A 104 4.83 12.65 -28.94
CA SER A 104 4.26 11.86 -27.85
C SER A 104 5.40 11.26 -27.03
N ALA A 105 5.64 11.82 -25.85
CA ALA A 105 6.56 11.24 -24.90
C ALA A 105 5.82 10.09 -24.23
N PHE A 106 6.25 8.86 -24.52
CA PHE A 106 5.82 7.67 -23.80
C PHE A 106 6.67 7.56 -22.55
N PHE A 107 6.00 7.41 -21.41
CA PHE A 107 6.61 7.33 -20.09
C PHE A 107 6.19 6.03 -19.42
N LEU A 108 7.07 5.48 -18.59
CA LEU A 108 6.78 4.27 -17.82
C LEU A 108 6.43 4.62 -16.38
N VAL A 109 5.32 4.06 -15.92
CA VAL A 109 5.01 3.90 -14.49
C VAL A 109 5.19 2.42 -14.19
N GLN A 110 6.15 2.11 -13.33
CA GLN A 110 6.41 0.73 -12.92
C GLN A 110 5.69 0.44 -11.61
N PHE A 111 5.22 -0.79 -11.45
CA PHE A 111 4.66 -1.29 -10.21
C PHE A 111 5.60 -2.33 -9.62
N TYR A 112 5.91 -2.21 -8.34
CA TYR A 112 6.69 -3.18 -7.58
C TYR A 112 5.89 -3.72 -6.41
N ARG A 113 6.33 -4.86 -5.90
CA ARG A 113 5.88 -5.41 -4.62
C ARG A 113 6.44 -4.53 -3.51
#